data_AF-A0A3M2AT68-F1
#
_entry.id   AF-A0A3M2AT68-F1
#
_cell.length_a   1.000
_cell.length_b   1.000
_cell.length_c   1.000
_cell.angle_alpha   90.00
_cell.angle_beta   90.00
_cell.angle_gamma   90.00
#
_symmetry.space_group_name_H-M   'P 1'
#
loop_
_entity.id
_entity.type
_entity.pdbx_description
1 polymer ?
#
loop_
_entity_poly.entity_id
_entity_poly.type
_entity_poly.pdbx_seq_one_letter_code
_entity_poly.pdbx_strand_id
1 'polypeptide(L)'
;MGVFRLYAKIASHLVSNPQDLDQISLDAMAALYSPYAYIGNRKSLKKLVLEEARQLKSCPSLQDGQSEEELAAWWFGRKKWQTDSGAFPDFVLAYEKTGLLGDGALLELKDSRGAGVASFNSTLPSARKQLTTLAPLVTQSVQRYEECRQCEPDDDKRDCFYLIRTHKQCSKQCRVSLVHGAFFETLPNQDLLAHLWQDVLRQANAPDELLEQIIHYLAQLDRAEVAQTRQIEKASVKPRLRIMSEIHAEGNPHTYPEIPPRSVNLIFKQPEGIDENDLVEWVSVCFGEDRCEVGRFNNKFQLELNSAFKAEVKKIHHRRNGMHIIIQTVV
;
A
#
# COMPACT_ATOMS: atom_id res chain seq x y z
N MET A 1 4.72 -11.54 -8.42
CA MET A 1 4.32 -10.27 -9.06
C MET A 1 4.85 -9.06 -8.29
N GLY A 2 5.83 -8.36 -8.87
CA GLY A 2 6.48 -7.22 -8.22
C GLY A 2 5.70 -5.90 -8.30
N VAL A 3 5.85 -5.08 -7.27
CA VAL A 3 5.29 -3.72 -7.20
C VAL A 3 5.78 -2.81 -8.34
N PHE A 4 6.96 -3.11 -8.88
CA PHE A 4 7.52 -2.39 -10.02
C PHE A 4 6.69 -2.57 -11.28
N ARG A 5 6.17 -3.78 -11.55
CA ARG A 5 5.34 -4.03 -12.74
C ARG A 5 4.01 -3.29 -12.66
N LEU A 6 3.41 -3.21 -11.47
CA LEU A 6 2.24 -2.36 -11.18
C LEU A 6 2.57 -0.89 -11.51
N TYR A 7 3.66 -0.37 -10.94
CA TYR A 7 4.12 1.00 -11.20
C TYR A 7 4.35 1.26 -12.70
N ALA A 8 5.10 0.40 -13.38
CA ALA A 8 5.45 0.57 -14.79
C ALA A 8 4.21 0.54 -15.69
N LYS A 9 3.20 -0.29 -15.36
CA LYS A 9 1.92 -0.32 -16.08
C LYS A 9 1.12 0.97 -15.88
N ILE A 10 1.00 1.45 -14.64
CA ILE A 10 0.34 2.73 -14.34
C ILE A 10 1.06 3.87 -15.06
N ALA A 11 2.38 3.95 -14.94
CA ALA A 11 3.18 5.01 -15.54
C ALA A 11 3.07 5.00 -17.08
N SER A 12 3.21 3.83 -17.72
CA SER A 12 3.08 3.70 -19.18
C SER A 12 1.70 4.11 -19.69
N HIS A 13 0.64 3.68 -18.98
CA HIS A 13 -0.73 4.08 -19.31
C HIS A 13 -0.91 5.58 -19.22
N LEU A 14 -0.42 6.21 -18.15
CA LEU A 14 -0.57 7.64 -17.91
C LEU A 14 0.25 8.48 -18.88
N VAL A 15 1.46 8.06 -19.25
CA VAL A 15 2.24 8.70 -20.33
C VAL A 15 1.47 8.66 -21.66
N SER A 16 0.77 7.57 -21.94
CA SER A 16 -0.03 7.40 -23.15
C SER A 16 -1.38 8.11 -23.09
N ASN A 17 -1.90 8.34 -21.87
CA ASN A 17 -3.20 8.96 -21.58
C ASN A 17 -3.05 10.02 -20.49
N PRO A 18 -2.38 11.16 -20.75
CA PRO A 18 -1.98 12.11 -19.70
C PRO A 18 -3.15 12.79 -18.97
N GLN A 19 -4.36 12.76 -19.55
CA GLN A 19 -5.61 13.22 -18.95
C GLN A 19 -6.12 12.28 -17.84
N ASP A 20 -5.74 11.01 -17.85
CA ASP A 20 -6.25 10.06 -16.87
C ASP A 20 -5.65 10.31 -15.48
N LEU A 21 -4.49 10.97 -15.41
CA LEU A 21 -3.77 11.28 -14.18
C LEU A 21 -4.68 11.93 -13.12
N ASP A 22 -5.55 12.86 -13.52
CA ASP A 22 -6.47 13.58 -12.63
C ASP A 22 -7.96 13.22 -12.80
N GLN A 23 -8.31 12.41 -13.81
CA GLN A 23 -9.69 12.08 -14.15
C GLN A 23 -10.15 10.70 -13.64
N ILE A 24 -9.31 9.66 -13.74
CA ILE A 24 -9.73 8.30 -13.32
C ILE A 24 -9.63 8.14 -11.80
N SER A 25 -10.39 7.19 -11.23
CA SER A 25 -10.24 6.83 -9.81
C SER A 25 -8.91 6.11 -9.57
N LEU A 26 -8.42 6.14 -8.33
CA LEU A 26 -7.24 5.35 -7.97
C LEU A 26 -7.51 3.83 -8.06
N ASP A 27 -8.75 3.40 -7.81
CA ASP A 27 -9.16 2.00 -8.05
C ASP A 27 -8.99 1.59 -9.51
N ALA A 28 -9.43 2.44 -10.45
CA ALA A 28 -9.29 2.19 -11.88
C ALA A 28 -7.83 2.22 -12.31
N MET A 29 -7.01 3.09 -11.69
CA MET A 29 -5.58 3.17 -11.94
C MET A 29 -4.85 1.91 -11.44
N ALA A 30 -5.15 1.43 -10.23
CA ALA A 30 -4.61 0.17 -9.73
C ALA A 30 -5.03 -1.01 -10.62
N ALA A 31 -6.31 -1.05 -11.03
CA ALA A 31 -6.88 -2.05 -11.93
C ALA A 31 -6.25 -2.13 -13.34
N LEU A 32 -5.35 -1.21 -13.71
CA LEU A 32 -4.54 -1.31 -14.94
C LEU A 32 -3.53 -2.48 -14.87
N TYR A 33 -3.29 -3.02 -13.69
CA TYR A 33 -2.44 -4.17 -13.46
C TYR A 33 -3.23 -5.36 -12.92
N SER A 34 -2.69 -6.54 -13.17
CA SER A 34 -3.15 -7.83 -12.66
C SER A 34 -1.96 -8.79 -12.69
N PRO A 35 -1.98 -9.90 -11.93
CA PRO A 35 -3.04 -10.42 -11.05
C PRO A 35 -3.12 -9.85 -9.61
N TYR A 36 -4.31 -9.99 -8.99
CA TYR A 36 -4.58 -9.61 -7.59
C TYR A 36 -5.17 -10.77 -6.77
N ALA A 37 -4.58 -11.05 -5.61
CA ALA A 37 -5.09 -12.03 -4.63
C ALA A 37 -6.24 -11.49 -3.76
N TYR A 38 -6.42 -10.16 -3.74
CA TYR A 38 -7.58 -9.52 -3.10
C TYR A 38 -7.92 -8.19 -3.77
N ILE A 39 -9.22 -7.91 -3.86
CA ILE A 39 -9.78 -6.62 -4.31
C ILE A 39 -10.84 -6.20 -3.29
N GLY A 40 -10.74 -4.99 -2.75
CA GLY A 40 -11.61 -4.43 -1.73
C GLY A 40 -12.90 -3.83 -2.30
N ASN A 41 -12.77 -2.99 -3.33
CA ASN A 41 -13.86 -2.29 -4.03
C ASN A 41 -14.51 -3.15 -5.12
N ARG A 42 -14.99 -4.34 -4.72
CA ARG A 42 -15.50 -5.38 -5.62
C ARG A 42 -16.74 -4.95 -6.38
N LYS A 43 -17.55 -4.08 -5.80
CA LYS A 43 -18.76 -3.57 -6.45
C LYS A 43 -18.41 -2.74 -7.69
N SER A 44 -17.48 -1.79 -7.53
CA SER A 44 -17.07 -0.90 -8.62
C SER A 44 -16.17 -1.59 -9.63
N LEU A 45 -15.38 -2.57 -9.17
CA LEU A 45 -14.43 -3.33 -10.00
C LEU A 45 -14.96 -4.72 -10.39
N LYS A 46 -16.29 -4.87 -10.49
CA LYS A 46 -16.94 -6.16 -10.75
C LYS A 46 -16.31 -6.93 -11.93
N LYS A 47 -16.05 -6.23 -13.03
CA LYS A 47 -15.48 -6.83 -14.25
C LYS A 47 -14.10 -7.45 -13.98
N LEU A 48 -13.20 -6.69 -13.36
CA LEU A 48 -11.87 -7.16 -12.98
C LEU A 48 -11.95 -8.36 -12.04
N VAL A 49 -12.84 -8.31 -11.04
CA VAL A 49 -13.02 -9.41 -10.09
C VAL A 49 -13.44 -10.70 -10.79
N LEU A 50 -14.37 -10.63 -11.74
CA LEU A 50 -14.81 -11.81 -12.50
C LEU A 50 -13.70 -12.33 -13.43
N GLU A 51 -12.90 -11.44 -14.02
CA GLU A 51 -11.74 -11.81 -14.83
C GLU A 51 -10.66 -12.51 -14.01
N GLU A 52 -10.36 -12.04 -12.80
CA GLU A 52 -9.47 -12.71 -11.85
C GLU A 52 -10.05 -14.05 -11.37
N ALA A 53 -11.34 -14.09 -11.04
CA ALA A 53 -12.01 -15.32 -10.62
C ALA A 53 -11.99 -16.39 -11.72
N ARG A 54 -12.05 -15.99 -13.01
CA ARG A 54 -11.91 -16.92 -14.14
C ARG A 54 -10.55 -17.63 -14.14
N GLN A 55 -9.48 -16.98 -13.68
CA GLN A 55 -8.15 -17.60 -13.59
C GLN A 55 -8.10 -18.73 -12.57
N LEU A 56 -8.98 -18.69 -11.56
CA LEU A 56 -9.09 -19.71 -10.51
C LEU A 56 -9.74 -21.01 -10.99
N LYS A 57 -10.26 -21.10 -12.23
CA LYS A 57 -10.81 -22.35 -12.78
C LYS A 57 -9.83 -23.51 -12.79
N SER A 58 -8.53 -23.21 -12.81
CA SER A 58 -7.45 -24.21 -12.78
C SER A 58 -7.19 -24.79 -11.38
N CYS A 59 -7.92 -24.32 -10.36
CA CYS A 59 -7.70 -24.69 -8.97
C CYS A 59 -8.16 -26.13 -8.68
N PRO A 60 -7.29 -26.99 -8.10
CA PRO A 60 -7.63 -28.38 -7.81
C PRO A 60 -8.81 -28.57 -6.85
N SER A 61 -9.09 -27.57 -6.01
CA SER A 61 -10.19 -27.59 -5.04
C SER A 61 -11.55 -27.16 -5.61
N LEU A 62 -11.62 -26.79 -6.89
CA LEU A 62 -12.84 -26.31 -7.55
C LEU A 62 -13.43 -27.38 -8.47
N GLN A 63 -14.75 -27.34 -8.63
CA GLN A 63 -15.47 -28.27 -9.51
C GLN A 63 -15.53 -27.70 -10.93
N ASP A 64 -15.45 -28.58 -11.93
CA ASP A 64 -15.66 -28.20 -13.32
C ASP A 64 -17.05 -27.61 -13.56
N GLY A 65 -17.13 -26.61 -14.43
CA GLY A 65 -18.39 -26.01 -14.88
C GLY A 65 -18.92 -24.84 -14.03
N GLN A 66 -18.20 -24.39 -12.99
CA GLN A 66 -18.60 -23.22 -12.21
C GLN A 66 -18.57 -21.92 -13.04
N SER A 67 -19.59 -21.09 -12.86
CA SER A 67 -19.67 -19.74 -13.40
C SER A 67 -18.69 -18.79 -12.70
N GLU A 68 -18.37 -17.66 -13.34
CA GLU A 68 -17.44 -16.66 -12.76
C GLU A 68 -17.97 -16.05 -11.45
N GLU A 69 -19.29 -15.90 -11.34
CA GLU A 69 -19.94 -15.41 -10.12
C GLU A 69 -19.81 -16.42 -8.96
N GLU A 70 -19.88 -17.73 -9.26
CA GLU A 70 -19.68 -18.79 -8.27
C GLU A 70 -18.21 -18.88 -7.84
N LEU A 71 -17.28 -18.73 -8.79
CA LEU A 71 -15.84 -18.66 -8.49
C LEU A 71 -15.50 -17.45 -7.62
N ALA A 72 -16.06 -16.28 -7.93
CA ALA A 72 -15.90 -15.08 -7.10
C ALA A 72 -16.51 -15.28 -5.71
N ALA A 73 -17.70 -15.90 -5.61
CA ALA A 73 -18.31 -16.22 -4.33
C ALA A 73 -17.45 -17.18 -3.49
N TRP A 74 -16.84 -18.18 -4.12
CA TRP A 74 -15.90 -19.09 -3.47
C TRP A 74 -14.64 -18.37 -3.00
N TRP A 75 -14.01 -17.59 -3.88
CA TRP A 75 -12.79 -16.84 -3.59
C TRP A 75 -12.97 -15.96 -2.34
N PHE A 76 -14.04 -15.16 -2.29
CA PHE A 76 -14.34 -14.30 -1.15
C PHE A 76 -15.09 -15.01 0.00
N GLY A 77 -15.38 -16.32 -0.13
CA GLY A 77 -16.00 -17.14 0.91
C GLY A 77 -17.44 -16.76 1.27
N ARG A 78 -18.15 -16.05 0.38
CA ARG A 78 -19.52 -15.58 0.64
C ARG A 78 -20.28 -15.28 -0.66
N LYS A 79 -21.58 -15.56 -0.65
CA LYS A 79 -22.47 -15.31 -1.81
C LYS A 79 -22.54 -13.83 -2.22
N LYS A 80 -22.62 -12.91 -1.24
CA LYS A 80 -22.65 -11.46 -1.49
C LYS A 80 -21.23 -10.89 -1.64
N TRP A 81 -20.42 -11.50 -2.49
CA TRP A 81 -19.00 -11.18 -2.64
C TRP A 81 -18.76 -9.72 -3.02
N GLN A 82 -19.63 -9.13 -3.84
CA GLN A 82 -19.57 -7.73 -4.32
C GLN A 82 -19.64 -6.67 -3.21
N THR A 83 -20.04 -7.02 -1.98
CA THR A 83 -20.11 -6.05 -0.89
C THR A 83 -18.71 -5.54 -0.57
N ASP A 84 -18.47 -4.24 -0.57
CA ASP A 84 -17.15 -3.72 -0.23
C ASP A 84 -16.81 -4.01 1.25
N SER A 85 -15.54 -4.29 1.55
CA SER A 85 -15.14 -4.66 2.92
C SER A 85 -15.02 -3.45 3.84
N GLY A 86 -14.69 -2.28 3.28
CA GLY A 86 -14.27 -1.11 4.07
C GLY A 86 -13.06 -1.38 4.97
N ALA A 87 -12.33 -2.47 4.70
CA ALA A 87 -11.20 -2.93 5.48
C ALA A 87 -9.92 -2.74 4.66
N PHE A 88 -8.82 -2.43 5.36
CA PHE A 88 -7.48 -2.46 4.76
C PHE A 88 -7.09 -3.90 4.40
N PRO A 89 -6.35 -4.11 3.29
CA PRO A 89 -5.99 -3.15 2.26
C PRO A 89 -7.06 -3.05 1.16
N ASP A 90 -6.93 -2.08 0.26
CA ASP A 90 -7.79 -2.00 -0.93
C ASP A 90 -7.47 -3.10 -1.95
N PHE A 91 -6.19 -3.49 -2.09
CA PHE A 91 -5.76 -4.60 -2.94
C PHE A 91 -4.66 -5.43 -2.27
N VAL A 92 -4.51 -6.68 -2.69
CA VAL A 92 -3.32 -7.50 -2.41
C VAL A 92 -2.83 -8.07 -3.74
N LEU A 93 -1.57 -7.81 -4.09
CA LEU A 93 -0.94 -8.39 -5.28
C LEU A 93 -0.88 -9.91 -5.16
N ALA A 94 -0.97 -10.63 -6.27
CA ALA A 94 -0.70 -12.07 -6.25
C ALA A 94 0.75 -12.33 -5.84
N TYR A 95 0.96 -13.33 -4.99
CA TYR A 95 2.28 -13.79 -4.58
C TYR A 95 2.80 -14.84 -5.57
N GLU A 96 4.07 -14.75 -5.97
CA GLU A 96 4.68 -15.72 -6.89
C GLU A 96 6.03 -16.29 -6.39
N LYS A 97 6.49 -15.89 -5.20
CA LYS A 97 7.77 -16.33 -4.62
C LYS A 97 8.95 -16.17 -5.59
N THR A 98 8.94 -15.07 -6.34
CA THR A 98 9.93 -14.79 -7.40
C THR A 98 11.11 -13.95 -6.91
N GLY A 99 11.11 -13.55 -5.63
CA GLY A 99 12.10 -12.61 -5.09
C GLY A 99 11.91 -11.16 -5.54
N LEU A 100 10.83 -10.87 -6.28
CA LEU A 100 10.50 -9.53 -6.75
C LEU A 100 10.24 -8.57 -5.58
N LEU A 101 10.67 -7.32 -5.72
CA LEU A 101 10.38 -6.27 -4.76
C LEU A 101 8.86 -6.11 -4.60
N GLY A 102 8.36 -6.22 -3.37
CA GLY A 102 6.93 -6.10 -3.06
C GLY A 102 6.07 -7.23 -3.65
N ASP A 103 6.62 -8.43 -3.86
CA ASP A 103 5.81 -9.61 -4.23
C ASP A 103 4.72 -9.88 -3.18
N GLY A 104 3.48 -10.04 -3.62
CA GLY A 104 2.33 -10.19 -2.72
C GLY A 104 1.96 -8.94 -1.91
N ALA A 105 2.46 -7.75 -2.27
CA ALA A 105 2.26 -6.54 -1.47
C ALA A 105 0.79 -6.16 -1.21
N LEU A 106 0.57 -5.58 -0.03
CA LEU A 106 -0.69 -4.96 0.39
C LEU A 106 -0.73 -3.52 -0.14
N LEU A 107 -1.79 -3.14 -0.82
CA LEU A 107 -1.93 -1.82 -1.43
C LEU A 107 -3.13 -1.06 -0.87
N GLU A 108 -2.88 0.13 -0.35
CA GLU A 108 -3.91 1.06 0.13
C GLU A 108 -3.93 2.31 -0.75
N LEU A 109 -5.13 2.82 -1.03
CA LEU A 109 -5.32 4.00 -1.87
C LEU A 109 -5.52 5.26 -1.02
N LYS A 110 -4.87 6.35 -1.42
CA LYS A 110 -4.97 7.67 -0.78
C LYS A 110 -5.17 8.75 -1.82
N ASP A 111 -6.43 9.10 -2.08
CA ASP A 111 -6.81 10.08 -3.09
C ASP A 111 -7.23 11.41 -2.44
N SER A 112 -6.56 12.50 -2.79
CA SER A 112 -6.80 13.83 -2.21
C SER A 112 -6.97 14.89 -3.27
N ARG A 113 -7.99 15.76 -3.09
CA ARG A 113 -8.18 16.97 -3.90
C ARG A 113 -7.19 18.09 -3.56
N GLY A 114 -6.65 18.08 -2.34
CA GLY A 114 -5.72 19.09 -1.86
C GLY A 114 -4.25 18.68 -2.03
N ALA A 115 -3.36 19.52 -1.51
CA ALA A 115 -1.92 19.25 -1.49
C ALA A 115 -1.51 18.15 -0.50
N GLY A 116 -2.30 17.92 0.55
CA GLY A 116 -2.03 16.90 1.57
C GLY A 116 -2.44 15.50 1.15
N VAL A 117 -1.85 14.48 1.77
CA VAL A 117 -2.25 13.07 1.63
C VAL A 117 -3.50 12.82 2.48
N ALA A 118 -4.42 12.00 1.97
CA ALA A 118 -5.60 11.59 2.72
C ALA A 118 -5.22 10.82 4.01
N SER A 119 -6.05 10.91 5.04
CA SER A 119 -5.76 10.32 6.35
C SER A 119 -5.76 8.78 6.36
N PHE A 120 -5.05 8.21 7.35
CA PHE A 120 -4.89 6.77 7.55
C PHE A 120 -5.98 6.23 8.50
N ASN A 121 -7.22 6.18 7.99
CA ASN A 121 -8.41 5.88 8.78
C ASN A 121 -8.61 4.39 9.12
N SER A 122 -7.97 3.49 8.37
CA SER A 122 -8.16 2.04 8.50
C SER A 122 -7.05 1.36 9.31
N THR A 123 -5.82 1.82 9.16
CA THR A 123 -4.64 1.23 9.83
C THR A 123 -3.53 2.27 9.98
N LEU A 124 -2.63 2.09 10.95
CA LEU A 124 -1.41 2.90 11.02
C LEU A 124 -0.50 2.51 9.86
N PRO A 125 0.15 3.47 9.18
CA PRO A 125 1.06 3.12 8.11
C PRO A 125 2.28 2.39 8.68
N SER A 126 2.66 1.29 8.06
CA SER A 126 3.82 0.48 8.44
C SER A 126 4.47 -0.11 7.19
N ALA A 127 5.76 -0.40 7.24
CA ALA A 127 6.52 -1.00 6.13
C ALA A 127 5.97 -2.36 5.75
N ARG A 128 5.67 -3.19 6.75
CA ARG A 128 5.15 -4.54 6.58
C ARG A 128 3.99 -4.80 7.53
N LYS A 129 3.11 -5.74 7.17
CA LYS A 129 2.04 -6.26 8.04
C LYS A 129 1.90 -7.76 7.84
N GLN A 130 1.47 -8.43 8.92
CA GLN A 130 1.14 -9.85 8.91
C GLN A 130 -0.24 -10.06 8.31
N LEU A 131 -0.38 -10.90 7.28
CA LEU A 131 -1.67 -11.22 6.65
C LEU A 131 -2.65 -11.82 7.66
N THR A 132 -2.16 -12.64 8.60
CA THR A 132 -2.96 -13.23 9.68
C THR A 132 -3.61 -12.20 10.62
N THR A 133 -3.03 -11.00 10.74
CA THR A 133 -3.56 -9.92 11.59
C THR A 133 -4.63 -9.08 10.90
N LEU A 134 -4.85 -9.30 9.60
CA LEU A 134 -5.84 -8.55 8.82
C LEU A 134 -7.26 -9.10 9.04
N ALA A 135 -8.24 -8.42 8.45
CA ALA A 135 -9.63 -8.87 8.52
C ALA A 135 -9.77 -10.28 7.90
N PRO A 136 -10.53 -11.22 8.51
CA PRO A 136 -10.62 -12.60 8.04
C PRO A 136 -11.00 -12.75 6.56
N LEU A 137 -11.84 -11.85 6.05
CA LEU A 137 -12.19 -11.81 4.64
C LEU A 137 -10.97 -11.60 3.72
N VAL A 138 -10.04 -10.70 4.09
CA VAL A 138 -8.82 -10.45 3.34
C VAL A 138 -7.95 -11.71 3.35
N THR A 139 -7.61 -12.18 4.56
CA THR A 139 -6.71 -13.31 4.76
C THR A 139 -7.19 -14.57 4.03
N GLN A 140 -8.48 -14.93 4.18
CA GLN A 140 -9.05 -16.11 3.52
C GLN A 140 -9.09 -15.98 2.00
N SER A 141 -9.35 -14.77 1.48
CA SER A 141 -9.38 -14.56 0.02
C SER A 141 -7.98 -14.70 -0.58
N VAL A 142 -6.97 -14.16 0.11
CA VAL A 142 -5.56 -14.29 -0.31
C VAL A 142 -5.13 -15.75 -0.27
N GLN A 143 -5.40 -16.46 0.83
CA GLN A 143 -5.06 -17.88 0.98
C GLN A 143 -5.67 -18.73 -0.13
N ARG A 144 -6.98 -18.61 -0.39
CA ARG A 144 -7.64 -19.35 -1.48
C ARG A 144 -7.05 -19.04 -2.85
N TYR A 145 -6.70 -17.78 -3.10
CA TYR A 145 -6.09 -17.38 -4.37
C TYR A 145 -4.69 -17.98 -4.55
N GLU A 146 -3.85 -17.89 -3.52
CA GLU A 146 -2.49 -18.43 -3.51
C GLU A 146 -2.46 -19.96 -3.59
N GLU A 147 -3.39 -20.65 -2.89
CA GLU A 147 -3.59 -22.11 -2.98
C GLU A 147 -3.85 -22.56 -4.42
N CYS A 148 -4.71 -21.85 -5.15
CA CYS A 148 -5.00 -22.17 -6.55
C CYS A 148 -3.79 -21.99 -7.48
N ARG A 149 -2.84 -21.14 -7.10
CA ARG A 149 -1.60 -20.92 -7.84
C ARG A 149 -0.46 -21.82 -7.37
N GLN A 150 -0.73 -22.76 -6.46
CA GLN A 150 0.26 -23.65 -5.86
C GLN A 150 1.44 -22.88 -5.26
N CYS A 151 1.16 -21.67 -4.77
CA CYS A 151 2.14 -20.86 -4.08
C CYS A 151 2.06 -21.23 -2.60
N GLU A 152 3.10 -21.88 -2.08
CA GLU A 152 3.21 -22.08 -0.63
C GLU A 152 3.58 -20.74 0.01
N PRO A 153 2.73 -20.17 0.89
CA PRO A 153 3.04 -18.92 1.56
C PRO A 153 4.14 -19.15 2.58
N ASP A 154 5.38 -18.90 2.18
CA ASP A 154 6.56 -19.06 3.04
C ASP A 154 6.75 -17.88 4.01
N ASP A 155 6.09 -16.75 3.74
CA ASP A 155 6.10 -15.56 4.60
C ASP A 155 4.65 -15.18 4.92
N ASP A 156 4.34 -14.75 6.14
CA ASP A 156 3.06 -14.13 6.50
C ASP A 156 3.15 -12.59 6.44
N LYS A 157 4.38 -12.06 6.45
CA LYS A 157 4.62 -10.62 6.39
C LYS A 157 4.66 -10.15 4.95
N ARG A 158 3.79 -9.21 4.60
CA ARG A 158 3.76 -8.56 3.29
C ARG A 158 4.18 -7.11 3.39
N ASP A 159 4.89 -6.63 2.38
CA ASP A 159 5.15 -5.20 2.21
C ASP A 159 3.84 -4.43 2.05
N CYS A 160 3.78 -3.26 2.64
CA CYS A 160 2.67 -2.33 2.47
C CYS A 160 3.10 -1.21 1.53
N PHE A 161 2.24 -0.91 0.55
CA PHE A 161 2.40 0.22 -0.34
C PHE A 161 1.14 1.09 -0.31
N TYR A 162 1.35 2.38 -0.55
CA TYR A 162 0.32 3.39 -0.58
C TYR A 162 0.32 4.06 -1.94
N LEU A 163 -0.75 3.86 -2.73
CA LEU A 163 -0.95 4.60 -3.97
C LEU A 163 -1.58 5.96 -3.62
N ILE A 164 -0.76 7.00 -3.66
CA ILE A 164 -1.09 8.34 -3.21
C ILE A 164 -1.28 9.23 -4.42
N ARG A 165 -2.40 9.97 -4.45
CA ARG A 165 -2.62 11.09 -5.36
C ARG A 165 -2.96 12.34 -4.59
N THR A 166 -2.28 13.44 -4.94
CA THR A 166 -2.59 14.78 -4.44
C THR A 166 -3.01 15.68 -5.59
N HIS A 167 -3.73 16.76 -5.29
CA HIS A 167 -4.24 17.69 -6.29
C HIS A 167 -5.10 16.99 -7.37
N LYS A 168 -5.92 16.02 -6.95
CA LYS A 168 -6.93 15.39 -7.82
C LYS A 168 -7.77 16.48 -8.50
N GLN A 169 -8.10 16.29 -9.77
CA GLN A 169 -8.82 17.25 -10.63
C GLN A 169 -8.07 18.57 -10.89
N CYS A 170 -6.76 18.63 -10.59
CA CYS A 170 -5.89 19.74 -10.97
C CYS A 170 -4.77 19.23 -11.89
N SER A 171 -5.05 19.17 -13.20
CA SER A 171 -4.15 18.64 -14.23
C SER A 171 -2.72 19.20 -14.21
N LYS A 172 -2.52 20.43 -13.73
CA LYS A 172 -1.20 21.10 -13.66
C LYS A 172 -0.39 20.73 -12.42
N GLN A 173 -1.03 20.23 -11.35
CA GLN A 173 -0.37 19.98 -10.06
C GLN A 173 -0.49 18.51 -9.60
N CYS A 174 -1.33 17.72 -10.28
CA CYS A 174 -1.56 16.32 -9.95
C CYS A 174 -0.25 15.52 -9.98
N ARG A 175 -0.08 14.67 -8.97
CA ARG A 175 1.05 13.76 -8.81
C ARG A 175 0.53 12.45 -8.28
N VAL A 176 1.12 11.35 -8.73
CA VAL A 176 0.82 10.01 -8.24
C VAL A 176 2.12 9.38 -7.74
N SER A 177 2.09 8.78 -6.55
CA SER A 177 3.23 8.03 -6.04
C SER A 177 2.76 6.72 -5.42
N LEU A 178 3.42 5.63 -5.76
CA LEU A 178 3.34 4.35 -5.09
C LEU A 178 4.46 4.31 -4.05
N VAL A 179 4.11 4.42 -2.77
CA VAL A 179 5.07 4.66 -1.68
C VAL A 179 5.10 3.46 -0.75
N HIS A 180 6.29 2.89 -0.55
CA HIS A 180 6.49 1.83 0.45
C HIS A 180 6.23 2.37 1.86
N GLY A 181 5.62 1.55 2.72
CA GLY A 181 5.19 1.95 4.03
C GLY A 181 6.29 2.37 4.98
N ALA A 182 7.54 1.94 4.73
CA ALA A 182 8.69 2.41 5.48
C ALA A 182 8.84 3.92 5.43
N PHE A 183 8.38 4.59 4.36
CA PHE A 183 8.43 6.06 4.25
C PHE A 183 7.71 6.76 5.41
N PHE A 184 6.58 6.20 5.86
CA PHE A 184 5.76 6.76 6.94
C PHE A 184 6.13 6.21 8.32
N GLU A 185 6.62 4.97 8.38
CA GLU A 185 7.01 4.29 9.62
C GLU A 185 8.34 4.82 10.14
N THR A 186 8.27 5.95 10.85
CA THR A 186 9.43 6.58 11.52
C THR A 186 9.68 6.04 12.92
N LEU A 187 8.64 5.48 13.55
CA LEU A 187 8.67 4.84 14.86
C LEU A 187 7.86 3.54 14.79
N PRO A 188 8.22 2.52 15.59
CA PRO A 188 7.34 1.37 15.81
C PRO A 188 5.95 1.80 16.30
N ASN A 189 4.92 1.05 15.90
CA ASN A 189 3.52 1.37 16.27
C ASN A 189 3.31 1.45 17.78
N GLN A 190 3.94 0.57 18.57
CA GLN A 190 3.82 0.58 20.03
C GLN A 190 4.41 1.85 20.64
N ASP A 191 5.57 2.29 20.15
CA ASP A 191 6.19 3.53 20.60
C ASP A 191 5.33 4.74 20.22
N LEU A 192 4.76 4.75 19.02
CA LEU A 192 3.85 5.81 18.59
C LEU A 192 2.61 5.90 19.50
N LEU A 193 2.02 4.76 19.86
CA LEU A 193 0.89 4.70 20.78
C LEU A 193 1.28 5.14 22.20
N ALA A 194 2.46 4.75 22.68
CA ALA A 194 2.97 5.17 23.98
C ALA A 194 3.10 6.70 24.06
N HIS A 195 3.70 7.34 23.06
CA HIS A 195 3.81 8.80 22.99
C HIS A 195 2.43 9.48 22.91
N LEU A 196 1.52 8.93 22.10
CA LEU A 196 0.15 9.45 22.01
C LEU A 196 -0.55 9.41 23.38
N TRP A 197 -0.48 8.29 24.10
CA TRP A 197 -1.10 8.17 25.41
C TRP A 197 -0.43 9.07 26.45
N GLN A 198 0.90 9.19 26.39
CA GLN A 198 1.64 10.12 27.25
C GLN A 198 1.14 11.56 27.08
N ASP A 199 0.98 12.02 25.85
CA ASP A 199 0.48 13.36 25.56
C ASP A 199 -0.95 13.56 26.06
N VAL A 200 -1.85 12.60 25.83
CA VAL A 200 -3.24 12.65 26.32
C VAL A 200 -3.29 12.71 27.85
N LEU A 201 -2.50 11.89 28.54
CA LEU A 201 -2.47 11.84 30.00
C LEU A 201 -1.86 13.11 30.62
N ARG A 202 -0.80 13.66 29.99
CA ARG A 202 -0.22 14.95 30.39
C ARG A 202 -1.21 16.10 30.22
N GLN A 203 -1.98 16.13 29.13
CA GLN A 203 -3.05 17.11 28.94
C GLN A 203 -4.14 17.00 30.02
N ALA A 204 -4.37 15.79 30.55
CA ALA A 204 -5.26 15.56 31.67
C ALA A 204 -4.63 15.90 33.05
N ASN A 205 -3.39 16.40 33.08
CA ASN A 205 -2.60 16.66 34.30
C ASN A 205 -2.42 15.42 35.19
N ALA A 206 -2.26 14.23 34.59
CA ALA A 206 -1.92 13.03 35.35
C ALA A 206 -0.53 13.17 36.01
N PRO A 207 -0.36 12.79 37.29
CA PRO A 207 0.94 12.79 37.97
C PRO A 207 1.96 11.89 37.27
N ASP A 208 3.22 12.33 37.21
CA ASP A 208 4.31 11.59 36.55
C ASP A 208 4.49 10.17 37.11
N GLU A 209 4.29 10.01 38.42
CA GLU A 209 4.37 8.73 39.15
C GLU A 209 3.37 7.69 38.62
N LEU A 210 2.24 8.12 38.06
CA LEU A 210 1.20 7.26 37.48
C LEU A 210 1.37 7.08 35.96
N LEU A 211 2.07 8.01 35.29
CA LEU A 211 2.18 8.02 33.84
C LEU A 211 2.82 6.74 33.30
N GLU A 212 3.99 6.35 33.83
CA GLU A 212 4.74 5.21 33.29
C GLU A 212 3.93 3.91 33.33
N GLN A 213 3.26 3.65 34.46
CA GLN A 213 2.47 2.43 34.63
C GLN A 213 1.26 2.42 33.68
N ILE A 214 0.54 3.54 33.56
CA ILE A 214 -0.66 3.61 32.70
C ILE A 214 -0.25 3.52 31.23
N ILE A 215 0.81 4.21 30.81
CA ILE A 215 1.32 4.19 29.43
C ILE A 215 1.71 2.76 29.05
N HIS A 216 2.38 2.02 29.93
CA HIS A 216 2.77 0.64 29.68
C HIS A 216 1.56 -0.24 29.30
N TYR A 217 0.45 -0.15 30.04
CA TYR A 217 -0.75 -0.95 29.73
C TYR A 217 -1.50 -0.43 28.49
N LEU A 218 -1.64 0.89 28.33
CA LEU A 218 -2.37 1.46 27.20
C LEU A 218 -1.66 1.27 25.86
N ALA A 219 -0.32 1.29 25.86
CA ALA A 219 0.49 1.09 24.66
C ALA A 219 0.49 -0.37 24.15
N GLN A 220 0.14 -1.33 25.02
CA GLN A 220 -0.04 -2.73 24.62
C GLN A 220 -1.34 -2.98 23.85
N LEU A 221 -2.31 -2.06 23.93
CA LEU A 221 -3.57 -2.21 23.22
C LEU A 221 -3.36 -1.97 21.73
N ASP A 222 -3.81 -2.93 20.92
CA ASP A 222 -3.86 -2.73 19.49
C ASP A 222 -5.01 -1.80 19.10
N ARG A 223 -4.88 -1.17 17.93
CA ARG A 223 -5.90 -0.25 17.41
C ARG A 223 -7.30 -0.89 17.32
N ALA A 224 -7.37 -2.19 17.04
CA ALA A 224 -8.64 -2.92 16.99
C ALA A 224 -9.34 -2.97 18.37
N GLU A 225 -8.57 -3.17 19.43
CA GLU A 225 -9.05 -3.20 20.82
C GLU A 225 -9.47 -1.81 21.28
N VAL A 226 -8.66 -0.78 20.98
CA VAL A 226 -9.02 0.63 21.24
C VAL A 226 -10.34 0.97 20.54
N ALA A 227 -10.50 0.50 19.29
CA ALA A 227 -11.63 0.81 18.45
C ALA A 227 -12.90 -0.01 18.69
N GLN A 228 -12.99 -0.77 19.77
CA GLN A 228 -14.21 -1.48 20.13
C GLN A 228 -15.32 -0.51 20.56
N THR A 229 -16.55 -0.83 20.14
CA THR A 229 -17.76 -0.15 20.62
C THR A 229 -18.07 -0.61 22.03
N ARG A 230 -18.16 0.32 22.98
CA ARG A 230 -18.39 0.01 24.40
C ARG A 230 -19.87 0.22 24.73
N GLN A 231 -20.47 -0.76 25.41
CA GLN A 231 -21.81 -0.61 25.97
C GLN A 231 -21.66 -0.18 27.42
N ILE A 232 -22.14 1.02 27.71
CA ILE A 232 -22.14 1.58 29.07
C ILE A 232 -23.57 1.51 29.59
N GLU A 233 -23.75 0.89 30.74
CA GLU A 233 -25.06 0.76 31.36
C GLU A 233 -25.70 2.15 31.56
N LYS A 234 -26.99 2.28 31.26
CA LYS A 234 -27.77 3.53 31.33
C LYS A 234 -27.38 4.62 30.32
N ALA A 235 -26.32 4.45 29.53
CA ALA A 235 -26.04 5.36 28.42
C ALA A 235 -26.97 5.05 27.23
N SER A 236 -27.60 6.08 26.67
CA SER A 236 -28.37 5.98 25.42
C SER A 236 -27.49 5.93 24.16
N VAL A 237 -26.17 6.01 24.34
CA VAL A 237 -25.16 6.03 23.29
C VAL A 237 -24.09 4.97 23.54
N LYS A 238 -23.49 4.45 22.46
CA LYS A 238 -22.39 3.48 22.53
C LYS A 238 -21.09 4.13 22.06
N PRO A 239 -20.23 4.62 22.96
CA PRO A 239 -19.00 5.28 22.56
C PRO A 239 -18.02 4.30 21.92
N ARG A 240 -17.20 4.83 21.01
CA ARG A 240 -16.10 4.13 20.34
C ARG A 240 -14.94 5.11 20.19
N LEU A 241 -13.76 4.71 20.65
CA LEU A 241 -12.53 5.46 20.42
C LEU A 241 -11.98 5.12 19.03
N ARG A 242 -11.34 6.08 18.36
CA ARG A 242 -10.61 5.83 17.11
C ARG A 242 -9.33 6.63 17.14
N ILE A 243 -8.24 5.98 16.78
CA ILE A 243 -6.95 6.63 16.53
C ILE A 243 -6.90 6.91 15.03
N MET A 244 -6.89 8.19 14.67
CA MET A 244 -6.71 8.64 13.30
C MET A 244 -5.31 9.21 13.16
N SER A 245 -4.67 8.93 12.02
CA SER A 245 -3.32 9.43 11.74
C SER A 245 -3.34 10.26 10.48
N GLU A 246 -2.78 11.45 10.61
CA GLU A 246 -2.50 12.37 9.54
C GLU A 246 -0.98 12.46 9.39
N ILE A 247 -0.52 12.69 8.18
CA ILE A 247 0.92 12.89 7.96
C ILE A 247 1.30 14.33 8.22
N HIS A 248 2.45 14.53 8.85
CA HIS A 248 3.10 15.83 8.85
C HIS A 248 3.53 16.22 7.43
N ALA A 249 3.81 17.51 7.20
CA ALA A 249 4.24 18.03 5.90
C ALA A 249 5.47 17.29 5.32
N GLU A 250 6.38 16.86 6.20
CA GLU A 250 7.59 16.08 5.85
C GLU A 250 7.28 14.65 5.40
N GLY A 251 6.17 14.07 5.90
CA GLY A 251 5.67 12.77 5.49
C GLY A 251 4.83 12.83 4.21
N ASN A 252 4.73 13.98 3.53
CA ASN A 252 4.07 14.08 2.24
C ASN A 252 5.10 13.89 1.12
N PRO A 253 5.09 12.79 0.35
CA PRO A 253 6.06 12.60 -0.72
C PRO A 253 5.98 13.70 -1.80
N HIS A 254 4.83 14.34 -1.98
CA HIS A 254 4.63 15.33 -3.03
C HIS A 254 5.04 16.76 -2.66
N THR A 255 5.57 16.99 -1.45
CA THR A 255 6.19 18.27 -1.06
C THR A 255 7.68 18.33 -1.39
N TYR A 256 8.30 17.20 -1.72
CA TYR A 256 9.71 17.12 -2.11
C TYR A 256 9.92 17.70 -3.51
N PRO A 257 10.89 18.61 -3.72
CA PRO A 257 11.13 19.27 -5.00
C PRO A 257 11.55 18.29 -6.11
N GLU A 258 12.12 17.15 -5.76
CA GLU A 258 12.51 16.08 -6.69
C GLU A 258 11.30 15.41 -7.36
N ILE A 259 10.10 15.56 -6.79
CA ILE A 259 8.83 15.04 -7.31
C ILE A 259 8.03 16.20 -7.95
N PRO A 260 8.28 16.52 -9.23
CA PRO A 260 7.61 17.61 -9.92
C PRO A 260 6.12 17.28 -10.16
N PRO A 261 5.30 18.29 -10.45
CA PRO A 261 3.95 18.07 -10.98
C PRO A 261 3.94 17.14 -12.18
N ARG A 262 2.82 16.45 -12.39
CA ARG A 262 2.63 15.52 -13.51
C ARG A 262 3.70 14.42 -13.55
N SER A 263 3.90 13.79 -12.40
CA SER A 263 4.81 12.65 -12.27
C SER A 263 4.10 11.44 -11.66
N VAL A 264 4.62 10.28 -12.01
CA VAL A 264 4.30 8.98 -11.42
C VAL A 264 5.58 8.43 -10.81
N ASN A 265 5.54 8.09 -9.53
CA ASN A 265 6.73 7.75 -8.76
C ASN A 265 6.56 6.41 -8.03
N LEU A 266 7.62 5.63 -7.94
CA LEU A 266 7.75 4.51 -7.00
C LEU A 266 8.80 4.88 -5.97
N ILE A 267 8.44 4.90 -4.69
CA ILE A 267 9.27 5.40 -3.61
C ILE A 267 9.50 4.32 -2.57
N PHE A 268 10.75 4.08 -2.19
CA PHE A 268 11.13 3.06 -1.21
C PHE A 268 12.43 3.44 -0.49
N LYS A 269 12.60 2.92 0.72
CA LYS A 269 13.72 3.30 1.59
C LYS A 269 15.03 2.75 1.03
N GLN A 270 16.07 3.59 0.99
CA GLN A 270 17.42 3.14 0.66
C GLN A 270 17.95 2.31 1.84
N PRO A 271 18.55 1.13 1.60
CA PRO A 271 19.26 0.41 2.66
C PRO A 271 20.41 1.24 3.24
N GLU A 272 20.68 1.04 4.52
CA GLU A 272 21.77 1.72 5.21
C GLU A 272 23.14 1.24 4.67
N GLY A 273 24.13 2.14 4.66
CA GLY A 273 25.50 1.81 4.29
C GLY A 273 25.79 1.71 2.78
N ILE A 274 24.81 1.94 1.91
CA ILE A 274 24.97 1.89 0.45
C ILE A 274 25.44 3.25 -0.09
N ASP A 275 26.57 3.28 -0.81
CA ASP A 275 27.08 4.47 -1.50
C ASP A 275 26.42 4.69 -2.88
N GLU A 276 26.97 5.55 -3.75
CA GLU A 276 26.40 5.75 -5.10
C GLU A 276 26.66 4.61 -6.09
N ASN A 277 27.80 3.94 -6.02
CA ASN A 277 28.12 2.82 -6.91
C ASN A 277 27.34 1.59 -6.48
N ASP A 278 27.29 1.34 -5.18
CA ASP A 278 26.51 0.25 -4.58
C ASP A 278 25.01 0.43 -4.84
N LEU A 279 24.52 1.67 -4.97
CA LEU A 279 23.13 1.94 -5.31
C LEU A 279 22.76 1.40 -6.70
N VAL A 280 23.62 1.61 -7.70
CA VAL A 280 23.34 1.17 -9.07
C VAL A 280 23.23 -0.35 -9.10
N GLU A 281 24.19 -1.02 -8.45
CA GLU A 281 24.18 -2.48 -8.30
C GLU A 281 22.94 -2.94 -7.55
N TRP A 282 22.62 -2.31 -6.42
CA TRP A 282 21.47 -2.69 -5.62
C TRP A 282 20.13 -2.51 -6.36
N VAL A 283 19.93 -1.40 -7.07
CA VAL A 283 18.75 -1.19 -7.92
C VAL A 283 18.70 -2.24 -9.04
N SER A 284 19.85 -2.58 -9.63
CA SER A 284 19.93 -3.65 -10.64
C SER A 284 19.52 -5.00 -10.08
N VAL A 285 19.92 -5.32 -8.83
CA VAL A 285 19.49 -6.54 -8.13
C VAL A 285 17.99 -6.52 -7.84
N CYS A 286 17.44 -5.41 -7.34
CA CYS A 286 16.02 -5.29 -7.01
C CYS A 286 15.09 -5.52 -8.20
N PHE A 287 15.50 -5.09 -9.41
CA PHE A 287 14.68 -5.17 -10.62
C PHE A 287 15.23 -6.13 -11.68
N GLY A 288 16.24 -6.94 -11.34
CA GLY A 288 16.84 -7.91 -12.25
C GLY A 288 15.85 -8.99 -12.66
N GLU A 289 15.06 -9.51 -11.71
CA GLU A 289 13.98 -10.47 -11.95
C GLU A 289 12.80 -9.88 -12.73
N ASP A 290 12.68 -8.55 -12.75
CA ASP A 290 11.75 -7.82 -13.63
C ASP A 290 12.28 -7.67 -15.06
N ARG A 291 13.50 -8.15 -15.35
CA ARG A 291 14.22 -7.97 -16.62
C ARG A 291 14.41 -6.49 -16.96
N CYS A 292 14.68 -5.69 -15.94
CA CYS A 292 15.01 -4.28 -16.13
C CYS A 292 16.50 -4.12 -16.39
N GLU A 293 16.83 -3.23 -17.31
CA GLU A 293 18.19 -2.74 -17.51
C GLU A 293 18.37 -1.45 -16.71
N VAL A 294 19.45 -1.39 -15.95
CA VAL A 294 19.74 -0.29 -15.04
C VAL A 294 21.10 0.28 -15.43
N GLY A 295 21.17 1.59 -15.66
CA GLY A 295 22.39 2.18 -16.19
C GLY A 295 22.40 3.71 -16.17
N ARG A 296 23.52 4.29 -16.55
CA ARG A 296 23.65 5.74 -16.75
C ARG A 296 23.48 6.08 -18.22
N PHE A 297 22.46 6.87 -18.53
CA PHE A 297 22.17 7.36 -19.88
C PHE A 297 22.12 8.89 -19.85
N ASN A 298 22.93 9.56 -20.67
CA ASN A 298 23.04 11.03 -20.70
C ASN A 298 23.31 11.64 -19.30
N ASN A 299 24.24 11.05 -18.54
CA ASN A 299 24.57 11.43 -17.15
C ASN A 299 23.41 11.30 -16.13
N LYS A 300 22.30 10.68 -16.51
CA LYS A 300 21.18 10.38 -15.61
C LYS A 300 21.16 8.90 -15.29
N PHE A 301 20.87 8.58 -14.03
CA PHE A 301 20.61 7.20 -13.63
C PHE A 301 19.20 6.82 -14.10
N GLN A 302 19.09 5.80 -14.94
CA GLN A 302 17.81 5.39 -15.53
C GLN A 302 17.61 3.88 -15.41
N LEU A 303 16.33 3.53 -15.39
CA LEU A 303 15.84 2.16 -15.44
C LEU A 303 14.98 2.00 -16.70
N GLU A 304 15.26 0.96 -17.47
CA GLU A 304 14.56 0.60 -18.69
C GLU A 304 13.93 -0.79 -18.58
N LEU A 305 12.68 -0.93 -19.03
CA LEU A 305 11.99 -2.23 -19.12
C LEU A 305 11.65 -2.51 -20.59
N ASN A 306 12.29 -3.54 -21.16
CA ASN A 306 12.11 -4.02 -22.54
C ASN A 306 12.17 -2.90 -23.60
N SER A 307 12.99 -1.86 -23.38
CA SER A 307 13.09 -0.63 -24.20
C SER A 307 11.79 0.18 -24.40
N ALA A 308 10.66 -0.30 -23.88
CA ALA A 308 9.33 0.31 -24.04
C ALA A 308 8.99 1.28 -22.91
N PHE A 309 9.62 1.11 -21.74
CA PHE A 309 9.40 1.93 -20.57
C PHE A 309 10.74 2.45 -20.04
N LYS A 310 10.80 3.76 -19.75
CA LYS A 310 11.98 4.44 -19.19
C LYS A 310 11.56 5.23 -17.95
N ALA A 311 12.38 5.15 -16.91
CA ALA A 311 12.22 5.94 -15.71
C ALA A 311 13.57 6.47 -15.21
N GLU A 312 13.55 7.66 -14.62
CA GLU A 312 14.71 8.26 -13.96
C GLU A 312 14.77 7.79 -12.52
N VAL A 313 15.95 7.43 -12.04
CA VAL A 313 16.17 7.05 -10.65
C VAL A 313 16.79 8.22 -9.91
N LYS A 314 16.15 8.64 -8.81
CA LYS A 314 16.55 9.76 -7.96
C LYS A 314 16.61 9.37 -6.50
N LYS A 315 17.17 10.28 -5.69
CA LYS A 315 17.18 10.18 -4.23
C LYS A 315 16.41 11.35 -3.63
N ILE A 316 15.74 11.11 -2.51
CA ILE A 316 15.26 12.15 -1.60
C ILE A 316 15.75 11.87 -0.18
N HIS A 317 16.02 12.94 0.56
CA HIS A 317 16.37 12.86 1.97
C HIS A 317 15.14 13.18 2.82
N HIS A 318 14.51 12.15 3.37
CA HIS A 318 13.41 12.32 4.31
C HIS A 318 13.95 12.75 5.67
N ARG A 319 13.56 13.94 6.14
CA ARG A 319 14.14 14.58 7.35
C ARG A 319 14.15 13.67 8.58
N ARG A 320 13.12 12.82 8.75
CA ARG A 320 12.97 11.93 9.91
C ARG A 320 13.31 10.47 9.64
N ASN A 321 13.65 10.11 8.40
CA ASN A 321 13.68 8.71 7.97
C ASN A 321 14.78 8.39 6.95
N GLY A 322 15.74 9.30 6.79
CA GLY A 322 16.90 9.11 5.96
C GLY A 322 16.60 9.05 4.46
N MET A 323 17.48 8.37 3.73
CA MET A 323 17.47 8.35 2.27
C MET A 323 16.40 7.42 1.71
N HIS A 324 15.69 7.89 0.69
CA HIS A 324 14.77 7.09 -0.11
C HIS A 324 15.11 7.21 -1.59
N ILE A 325 14.79 6.16 -2.32
CA ILE A 325 14.97 6.06 -3.76
C ILE A 325 13.63 6.31 -4.42
N ILE A 326 13.67 7.02 -5.54
CA ILE A 326 12.52 7.30 -6.38
C ILE A 326 12.81 6.75 -7.77
N ILE A 327 11.92 5.92 -8.29
CA ILE A 327 11.82 5.65 -9.73
C ILE A 327 10.71 6.53 -10.27
N GLN A 328 11.05 7.43 -11.19
CA GLN A 328 10.19 8.51 -11.63
C GLN A 328 9.94 8.49 -13.14
N THR A 329 8.68 8.67 -13.52
CA THR A 329 8.24 8.94 -14.89
C THR A 329 7.45 10.25 -14.92
N VAL A 330 7.69 11.10 -15.92
CA VAL A 330 6.95 12.35 -16.14
C VAL A 330 5.85 12.10 -17.18
N VAL A 331 4.67 12.69 -16.97
CA VAL A 331 3.42 12.44 -17.71
C VAL A 331 2.94 13.63 -18.53
#